data_AF-A0AAJ1JDC3-F1
#
_entry.id   AF-A0AAJ1JDC3-F1
#
_cell.length_a   1.000
_cell.length_b   1.000
_cell.length_c   1.000
_cell.angle_alpha   90.00
_cell.angle_beta   90.00
_cell.angle_gamma   90.00
#
_symmetry.space_group_name_H-M   'P 1'
#
loop_
_entity.id
_entity.type
_entity.pdbx_description
1 polymer ?
#
loop_
_entity_poly.entity_id
_entity_poly.type
_entity_poly.pdbx_seq_one_letter_code
_entity_poly.pdbx_strand_id
1 'polypeptide(L)'
;MKILAPATQAVTMSSIDFLNDIINPARIFAGEKEVENRHFIARIEDELDDLGVAENFYVTTSQGAKRKVKGYNLTIGQMTLVGMRESKAVRRSVLEKLKALSSPPQLSAAEL
;
A
#
# COMPACT_ATOMS: atom_id res chain seq x y z
N MET A 1 -27.37 -12.14 25.69
CA MET A 1 -26.18 -12.66 24.98
C MET A 1 -25.69 -11.55 24.07
N LYS A 2 -24.53 -10.93 24.36
CA LYS A 2 -23.95 -9.88 23.50
C LYS A 2 -23.34 -10.57 22.29
N ILE A 3 -23.88 -10.32 21.10
CA ILE A 3 -23.26 -10.74 19.84
C ILE A 3 -22.09 -9.76 19.62
N LEU A 4 -20.86 -10.26 19.81
CA LEU A 4 -19.65 -9.53 19.44
C LEU A 4 -19.54 -9.66 17.91
N ALA A 5 -19.72 -8.56 17.19
CA ALA A 5 -19.47 -8.54 15.75
C ALA A 5 -18.02 -9.00 15.48
N PRO A 6 -17.76 -9.82 14.45
CA PRO A 6 -16.39 -10.18 14.11
C PRO A 6 -15.65 -8.89 13.75
N ALA A 7 -14.52 -8.64 14.42
CA ALA A 7 -13.62 -7.57 14.02
C ALA A 7 -13.17 -7.86 12.58
N THR A 8 -13.73 -7.15 11.61
CA THR A 8 -13.21 -7.11 10.25
C THR A 8 -11.77 -6.68 10.35
N GLN A 9 -10.84 -7.62 10.23
CA GLN A 9 -9.41 -7.34 10.28
C GLN A 9 -9.12 -6.35 9.15
N ALA A 10 -8.82 -5.11 9.52
CA ALA A 10 -8.51 -4.08 8.55
C ALA A 10 -7.27 -4.53 7.77
N VAL A 11 -7.40 -4.68 6.45
CA VAL A 11 -6.28 -5.05 5.59
C VAL A 11 -5.25 -3.93 5.67
N THR A 12 -4.06 -4.27 6.16
CA THR A 12 -2.90 -3.39 6.21
C THR A 12 -1.78 -3.94 5.33
N MET A 13 -0.91 -3.05 4.86
CA MET A 13 0.26 -3.39 4.06
C MET A 13 1.42 -2.48 4.48
N SER A 14 2.64 -3.03 4.48
CA SER A 14 3.81 -2.19 4.76
C SER A 14 4.01 -1.16 3.65
N SER A 15 4.52 0.02 3.98
CA SER A 15 4.83 1.06 2.99
C SER A 15 5.88 0.59 1.98
N ILE A 16 6.71 -0.40 2.33
CA ILE A 16 7.71 -1.00 1.45
C ILE A 16 7.04 -1.89 0.41
N ASP A 17 6.15 -2.78 0.83
CA ASP A 17 5.42 -3.65 -0.10
C ASP A 17 4.49 -2.82 -0.98
N PHE A 18 3.83 -1.81 -0.40
CA PHE A 18 3.01 -0.87 -1.18
C PHE A 18 3.82 -0.13 -2.24
N LEU A 19 5.05 0.30 -1.90
CA LEU A 19 5.95 0.95 -2.85
C LEU A 19 6.37 0.00 -3.98
N ASN A 20 6.84 -1.21 -3.63
CA ASN A 20 7.46 -2.14 -4.56
C ASN A 20 6.45 -2.92 -5.41
N ASP A 21 5.29 -3.26 -4.87
CA ASP A 21 4.33 -4.15 -5.52
C ASP A 21 3.16 -3.38 -6.17
N ILE A 22 2.92 -2.13 -5.74
CA ILE A 22 1.79 -1.32 -6.20
C ILE A 22 2.25 -0.03 -6.88
N ILE A 23 2.96 0.86 -6.18
CA ILE A 23 3.30 2.20 -6.69
C ILE A 23 4.30 2.14 -7.85
N ASN A 24 5.50 1.59 -7.64
CA ASN A 24 6.55 1.57 -8.66
C ASN A 24 6.15 0.78 -9.92
N PRO A 25 5.47 -0.38 -9.81
CA PRO A 25 4.93 -1.07 -10.99
C PRO A 25 3.92 -0.21 -11.77
N ALA A 26 3.04 0.52 -11.08
CA ALA A 26 2.09 1.41 -11.74
C ALA A 26 2.78 2.61 -12.41
N ARG A 27 3.85 3.15 -11.80
CA ARG A 27 4.68 4.21 -12.39
C ARG A 27 5.40 3.73 -13.66
N ILE A 28 6.04 2.56 -13.60
CA ILE A 28 6.70 1.95 -14.76
C ILE A 28 5.70 1.72 -15.90
N PHE A 29 4.52 1.17 -15.59
CA PHE A 29 3.47 0.95 -16.59
C PHE A 29 3.00 2.26 -17.25
N ALA A 30 2.98 3.36 -16.50
CA ALA A 30 2.66 4.69 -17.00
C ALA A 30 3.84 5.40 -17.72
N GLY A 31 5.00 4.74 -17.84
CA GLY A 31 6.21 5.33 -18.44
C GLY A 31 6.95 6.31 -17.52
N GLU A 32 6.68 6.27 -16.22
CA GLU A 32 7.31 7.13 -15.22
C GLU A 32 8.47 6.43 -14.49
N LYS A 33 9.43 7.21 -14.00
CA LYS A 33 10.52 6.71 -13.15
C LYS A 33 9.99 6.23 -11.79
N GLU A 34 10.61 5.20 -11.24
CA GLU A 34 10.37 4.71 -9.89
C GLU A 34 10.63 5.77 -8.82
N VAL A 35 9.99 5.61 -7.66
CA VAL A 35 10.21 6.42 -6.46
C VAL A 35 11.06 5.61 -5.49
N GLU A 36 12.11 6.24 -4.97
CA GLU A 36 12.91 5.66 -3.89
C GLU A 36 12.15 5.72 -2.55
N ASN A 37 12.42 4.77 -1.66
CA ASN A 37 11.77 4.70 -0.35
C ASN A 37 11.82 6.03 0.42
N ARG A 38 12.96 6.75 0.44
CA ARG A 38 13.05 8.03 1.18
C ARG A 38 12.03 9.06 0.70
N HIS A 39 11.79 9.11 -0.61
CA HIS A 39 10.88 10.08 -1.22
C HIS A 39 9.43 9.64 -1.01
N PHE A 40 9.19 8.33 -1.02
CA PHE A 40 7.88 7.79 -0.72
C PHE A 40 7.48 8.03 0.75
N ILE A 41 8.41 7.85 1.68
CA ILE A 41 8.20 8.15 3.11
C ILE A 41 7.87 9.63 3.34
N ALA A 42 8.57 10.55 2.67
CA ALA A 42 8.26 11.97 2.76
C ALA A 42 6.83 12.29 2.26
N ARG A 43 6.36 11.60 1.21
CA ARG A 43 4.96 11.75 0.72
C ARG A 43 3.94 11.20 1.70
N ILE A 44 4.27 10.10 2.37
CA ILE A 44 3.43 9.51 3.40
C ILE A 44 3.27 10.49 4.57
N GLU A 45 4.38 11.02 5.07
CA GLU A 45 4.42 11.97 6.21
C GLU A 45 3.75 13.31 5.91
N ASP A 46 3.74 13.74 4.65
CA ASP A 46 3.08 14.98 4.22
C ASP A 46 1.57 14.81 3.97
N GLU A 47 1.08 13.58 3.81
CA GLU A 47 -0.33 13.30 3.49
C GLU A 47 -1.14 12.81 4.69
N LEU A 48 -0.49 12.24 5.71
CA LEU A 48 -1.16 11.55 6.81
C LEU A 48 -0.75 12.15 8.16
N ASP A 49 -1.72 12.65 8.90
CA ASP A 49 -1.50 13.13 10.28
C ASP A 49 -1.44 11.99 11.30
N ASP A 50 -2.09 10.85 11.03
CA ASP A 50 -2.18 9.69 11.92
C ASP A 50 -1.39 8.49 11.37
N LEU A 51 -0.06 8.59 11.46
CA LEU A 51 0.89 7.62 10.90
C LEU A 51 1.31 6.52 11.87
N GLY A 52 0.92 6.61 13.14
CA GLY A 52 1.47 5.77 14.20
C GLY A 52 2.99 5.92 14.34
N VAL A 53 3.65 4.88 14.85
CA VAL A 53 5.12 4.88 15.05
C VAL A 53 5.80 4.32 13.81
N ALA A 54 6.82 5.00 13.33
CA ALA A 54 7.65 4.49 12.25
C ALA A 54 8.36 3.19 12.66
N GLU A 55 8.30 2.20 11.77
CA GLU A 55 8.90 0.90 11.96
C GLU A 55 10.13 0.72 11.07
N ASN A 56 10.90 -0.33 11.36
CA ASN A 56 12.08 -0.68 10.61
C ASN A 56 11.85 -1.96 9.81
N PHE A 57 11.96 -1.84 8.50
CA PHE A 57 11.84 -2.96 7.56
C PHE A 57 13.23 -3.33 7.04
N TYR A 58 13.35 -4.56 6.55
CA TYR A 58 14.59 -5.05 5.97
C TYR A 58 14.38 -5.33 4.49
N VAL A 59 15.12 -4.60 3.65
CA VAL A 59 15.13 -4.80 2.20
C VAL A 59 16.46 -5.41 1.76
N THR A 60 16.41 -6.34 0.82
CA THR A 60 17.61 -6.95 0.24
C THR A 60 18.03 -6.11 -0.96
N THR A 61 19.28 -5.63 -0.97
CA THR A 61 19.81 -4.90 -2.11
C THR A 61 20.08 -5.84 -3.28
N SER A 62 20.29 -5.29 -4.47
CA SER A 62 20.72 -6.05 -5.65
C SER A 62 22.02 -6.83 -5.42
N GLN A 63 22.84 -6.41 -4.46
CA GLN A 63 24.08 -7.08 -4.05
C GLN A 63 23.86 -8.14 -2.95
N GLY A 64 22.61 -8.46 -2.61
CA GLY A 64 22.25 -9.49 -1.62
C GLY A 64 22.37 -9.04 -0.15
N ALA A 65 22.80 -7.81 0.11
CA ALA A 65 22.93 -7.30 1.48
C ALA A 65 21.56 -6.86 2.02
N LYS A 66 21.23 -7.26 3.26
CA LYS A 66 20.04 -6.75 3.95
C LYS A 66 20.31 -5.37 4.52
N ARG A 67 19.43 -4.40 4.24
CA ARG A 67 19.48 -3.06 4.80
C ARG A 67 18.20 -2.71 5.54
N LYS A 68 18.39 -2.04 6.67
CA LYS A 68 17.33 -1.49 7.51
C LYS A 68 16.82 -0.20 6.88
N VAL A 69 15.51 -0.09 6.68
CA VAL A 69 14.85 1.09 6.12
C VAL A 69 13.63 1.47 6.95
N LYS A 70 13.33 2.77 7.01
CA LYS A 70 12.14 3.31 7.66
C LYS A 70 10.89 2.98 6.83
N GLY A 71 9.78 2.64 7.50
CA GLY A 71 8.47 2.44 6.90
C GLY A 71 7.32 2.54 7.88
N TYR A 72 6.11 2.36 7.37
CA TYR A 72 4.86 2.37 8.14
C TYR A 72 3.95 1.21 7.72
N ASN A 73 3.07 0.78 8.62
CA ASN A 73 1.97 -0.11 8.27
C ASN A 73 0.76 0.75 7.91
N LEU A 74 0.31 0.67 6.65
CA LEU A 74 -0.73 1.52 6.10
C LEU A 74 -2.03 0.73 5.93
N THR A 75 -3.14 1.33 6.34
CA THR A 75 -4.49 0.85 6.00
C THR A 75 -4.82 1.14 4.53
N ILE A 76 -5.84 0.48 3.98
CA ILE A 76 -6.35 0.76 2.62
C ILE A 76 -6.73 2.24 2.44
N GLY A 77 -7.31 2.87 3.48
CA GLY A 77 -7.64 4.30 3.45
C GLY A 77 -6.40 5.18 3.33
N GLN A 78 -5.39 4.92 4.15
CA GLN A 78 -4.11 5.64 4.09
C GLN A 78 -3.37 5.41 2.76
N MET A 79 -3.32 4.18 2.25
CA MET A 79 -2.76 3.88 0.93
C MET A 79 -3.49 4.61 -0.19
N THR A 80 -4.81 4.76 -0.07
CA THR A 80 -5.62 5.51 -1.03
C THR A 80 -5.23 6.99 -1.03
N LEU A 81 -5.14 7.63 0.13
CA LEU A 81 -4.73 9.03 0.27
C LEU A 81 -3.33 9.26 -0.30
N VAL A 82 -2.35 8.44 0.10
CA VAL A 82 -0.96 8.53 -0.41
C VAL A 82 -0.92 8.37 -1.93
N GLY A 83 -1.69 7.41 -2.49
CA GLY A 83 -1.81 7.20 -3.93
C GLY A 83 -2.42 8.40 -4.68
N MET A 84 -3.10 9.33 -4.00
CA MET A 84 -3.63 10.53 -4.63
C MET A 84 -2.54 11.51 -5.08
N ARG A 85 -1.31 11.41 -4.55
CA ARG A 85 -0.16 12.21 -5.01
C ARG A 85 0.42 11.80 -6.35
N GLU A 86 0.07 10.61 -6.82
CA GLU A 86 0.57 10.11 -8.10
C GLU A 86 -0.14 10.76 -9.29
N SER A 87 0.42 10.58 -10.49
CA SER A 87 -0.21 11.06 -11.72
C SER A 87 -1.58 10.42 -11.94
N LYS A 88 -2.38 11.00 -12.84
CA LYS A 88 -3.73 10.48 -13.17
C LYS A 88 -3.69 9.02 -13.64
N ALA A 89 -2.69 8.62 -14.41
CA ALA A 89 -2.56 7.27 -14.93
C ALA A 89 -2.20 6.28 -13.80
N VAL A 90 -1.19 6.62 -13.00
CA VAL A 90 -0.72 5.81 -11.87
C VAL A 90 -1.83 5.66 -10.83
N ARG A 91 -2.49 6.75 -10.43
CA ARG A 91 -3.58 6.73 -9.44
C ARG A 91 -4.72 5.79 -9.85
N ARG A 92 -5.08 5.72 -11.13
CA ARG A 92 -6.13 4.81 -11.62
C ARG A 92 -5.75 3.34 -11.41
N SER A 93 -4.53 2.97 -11.80
CA SER A 93 -4.02 1.61 -11.62
C SER A 93 -3.90 1.21 -10.14
N VAL A 94 -3.42 2.13 -9.29
CA VAL A 94 -3.32 1.92 -7.84
C VAL A 94 -4.71 1.68 -7.23
N LEU A 95 -5.70 2.52 -7.56
CA LEU A 95 -7.07 2.36 -7.06
C LEU A 95 -7.70 1.02 -7.47
N GLU A 96 -7.44 0.53 -8.68
CA GLU A 96 -7.92 -0.79 -9.12
C GLU A 96 -7.32 -1.91 -8.25
N LYS A 97 -6.01 -1.86 -7.98
CA LYS A 97 -5.35 -2.82 -7.08
C LYS A 97 -5.89 -2.74 -5.65
N LEU A 98 -6.07 -1.54 -5.11
CA LEU A 98 -6.60 -1.35 -3.75
C LEU A 98 -8.04 -1.86 -3.61
N LYS A 99 -8.87 -1.73 -4.66
CA LYS A 99 -10.23 -2.31 -4.68
C LYS A 99 -10.22 -3.83 -4.72
N ALA A 100 -9.30 -4.44 -5.46
CA ALA A 100 -9.14 -5.89 -5.48
C ALA A 100 -8.72 -6.41 -4.09
N LEU A 101 -7.86 -5.67 -3.39
CA LEU A 101 -7.43 -5.99 -2.02
C LEU A 101 -8.54 -5.83 -0.96
N SER A 102 -9.49 -4.92 -1.18
CA SER A 102 -10.58 -4.66 -0.24
C SER A 102 -11.87 -5.44 -0.52
N SER A 103 -11.95 -6.14 -1.66
CA SER A 103 -13.13 -6.93 -2.02
C SER A 103 -13.10 -8.27 -1.27
N PRO A 104 -14.19 -8.66 -0.56
CA PRO A 104 -14.33 -10.04 -0.10
C PRO A 104 -14.32 -10.99 -1.31
N PRO A 105 -13.85 -12.24 -1.17
CA PRO A 105 -13.95 -13.22 -2.25
C PRO A 105 -15.42 -13.31 -2.67
N GLN A 106 -15.70 -12.92 -3.91
CA GLN A 106 -17.03 -13.03 -4.48
C GLN A 106 -17.36 -14.53 -4.55
N LEU A 107 -18.22 -15.00 -3.65
CA LEU A 107 -18.91 -16.26 -3.81
C LEU A 107 -19.71 -16.15 -5.11
N SER A 108 -19.24 -16.80 -6.17
CA SER A 108 -19.95 -16.86 -7.44
C SER A 108 -21.27 -17.58 -7.23
N ALA A 109 -22.38 -16.88 -7.47
CA ALA A 109 -23.73 -17.42 -7.47
C ALA A 109 -23.97 -18.31 -8.70
N ALA A 110 -23.23 -19.42 -8.80
CA ALA A 110 -23.33 -20.39 -9.89
C ALA A 110 -23.75 -21.80 -9.41
N GLU A 111 -24.23 -21.94 -8.18
CA GLU A 111 -24.70 -23.22 -7.63
C GLU A 111 -26.06 -23.07 -6.91
N LEU A 112 -27.09 -22.66 -7.66
CA LEU A 112 -28.50 -22.86 -7.27
C LEU A 112 -29.24 -23.59 -8.38
#